data_AF-A0A7W5CIE0-F1
#
_entry.id   AF-A0A7W5CIE0-F1
#
_cell.length_a   1.000
_cell.length_b   1.000
_cell.length_c   1.000
_cell.angle_alpha   90.00
_cell.angle_beta   90.00
_cell.angle_gamma   90.00
#
_symmetry.space_group_name_H-M   'P 1'
#
loop_
_entity.id
_entity.type
_entity.pdbx_description
1 polymer ?
#
loop_
_entity_poly.entity_id
_entity_poly.type
_entity_poly.pdbx_seq_one_letter_code
_entity_poly.pdbx_strand_id
1 'polypeptide(L)'
;MTEQNTTDELDEETAVEQLRTLEQAAVDGQDVKPAQLAEARERLTLAGLIARGRAQRAAADEAAARSSAQAAAKVEAARIAADLTPFDDVRQQLSTAIQAVLTAADDRNASVEQIRRVFDAAGLPAPAPWGQVDPMDVEGLDHQNYAWLVQGDILHHVMVDGQAHHTVPDRRKFLIEALSAALFEIGIGRTVTIAQY
;
A
#
# COMPACT_ATOMS: atom_id res chain seq x y z
N MET A 1 10.41 58.00 28.46
CA MET A 1 9.08 58.59 28.27
C MET A 1 8.92 58.79 26.77
N THR A 2 8.50 57.74 26.06
CA THR A 2 7.10 57.46 25.63
C THR A 2 6.66 58.33 24.45
N GLU A 3 7.08 57.91 23.25
CA GLU A 3 6.43 58.24 21.98
C GLU A 3 6.17 56.94 21.21
N GLN A 4 5.39 56.05 21.83
CA GLN A 4 4.83 54.86 21.21
C GLN A 4 3.42 54.76 21.77
N ASN A 5 2.41 55.34 21.09
CA ASN A 5 1.01 54.94 21.31
C ASN A 5 -0.06 55.54 20.38
N THR A 6 0.23 56.32 19.34
CA THR A 6 -0.85 56.95 18.55
C THR A 6 -1.29 56.19 17.30
N THR A 7 -0.58 55.16 16.86
CA THR A 7 -0.91 54.44 15.61
C THR A 7 -1.67 53.11 15.81
N ASP A 8 -1.75 52.58 17.02
CA ASP A 8 -2.49 51.33 17.27
C ASP A 8 -4.00 51.53 17.42
N GLU A 9 -4.47 52.75 17.70
CA GLU A 9 -5.91 53.09 17.83
C GLU A 9 -6.59 53.55 16.52
N LEU A 10 -5.85 53.65 15.41
CA LEU A 10 -6.41 54.02 14.10
C LEU A 10 -7.00 52.79 13.40
N ASP A 11 -8.20 52.43 13.82
CA ASP A 11 -9.04 51.43 13.18
C ASP A 11 -9.76 52.03 11.95
N GLU A 12 -9.79 51.27 10.85
CA GLU A 12 -10.33 51.72 9.57
C GLU A 12 -11.85 51.92 9.64
N GLU A 13 -12.56 51.04 10.35
CA GLU A 13 -14.01 51.14 10.56
C GLU A 13 -14.36 52.41 11.35
N THR A 14 -13.59 52.69 12.39
CA THR A 14 -13.73 53.93 13.19
C THR A 14 -13.42 55.19 12.35
N ALA A 15 -12.41 55.16 11.48
CA ALA A 15 -12.06 56.29 10.62
C ALA A 15 -13.11 56.54 9.52
N VAL A 16 -13.73 55.49 8.98
CA VAL A 16 -14.86 55.58 8.03
C VAL A 16 -16.06 56.24 8.70
N GLU A 17 -16.41 55.81 9.91
CA GLU A 17 -17.58 56.33 10.61
C GLU A 17 -17.39 57.80 11.03
N GLN A 18 -16.17 58.18 11.42
CA GLN A 18 -15.81 59.57 11.71
C GLN A 18 -15.92 60.47 10.47
N LEU A 19 -15.41 60.02 9.32
CA LEU A 19 -15.55 60.76 8.07
C LEU A 19 -17.02 60.89 7.67
N ARG A 20 -17.79 59.80 7.75
CA ARG A 20 -19.22 59.78 7.42
C ARG A 20 -20.03 60.73 8.31
N THR A 21 -19.72 60.77 9.61
CA THR A 21 -20.36 61.68 10.56
C THR A 21 -20.07 63.14 10.21
N LEU A 22 -18.82 63.47 9.87
CA LEU A 22 -18.42 64.82 9.47
C LEU A 22 -19.03 65.25 8.12
N GLU A 23 -19.11 64.33 7.15
CA GLU A 23 -19.76 64.58 5.86
C GLU A 23 -21.27 64.80 6.03
N GLN A 24 -21.93 64.03 6.90
CA GLN A 24 -23.35 64.22 7.21
C GLN A 24 -23.60 65.55 7.93
N ALA A 25 -22.77 65.89 8.93
CA ALA A 25 -22.87 67.18 9.64
C ALA A 25 -22.70 68.39 8.69
N ALA A 26 -21.83 68.28 7.69
CA ALA A 26 -21.65 69.30 6.66
C ALA A 26 -22.89 69.43 5.74
N VAL A 27 -23.53 68.30 5.38
CA VAL A 27 -24.78 68.27 4.61
C VAL A 27 -25.95 68.88 5.40
N ASP A 28 -26.00 68.62 6.71
CA ASP A 28 -27.03 69.13 7.62
C ASP A 28 -26.86 70.62 7.98
N GLY A 29 -25.84 71.29 7.42
CA GLY A 29 -25.60 72.72 7.58
C GLY A 29 -24.87 73.11 8.87
N GLN A 30 -24.22 72.16 9.55
CA GLN A 30 -23.35 72.47 10.70
C GLN A 30 -22.02 73.11 10.25
N ASP A 31 -21.38 73.85 11.14
CA ASP A 31 -20.09 74.51 10.88
C ASP A 31 -18.93 73.51 10.87
N VAL A 32 -18.81 72.75 9.77
CA VAL A 32 -17.70 71.82 9.51
C VAL A 32 -16.68 72.53 8.62
N LYS A 33 -15.45 72.68 9.10
CA LYS A 33 -14.38 73.33 8.34
C LYS A 33 -13.83 72.37 7.28
N PRO A 34 -13.49 72.86 6.06
CA PRO A 34 -12.85 72.04 5.03
C PRO A 34 -11.57 71.33 5.50
N ALA A 35 -10.82 71.95 6.41
CA ALA A 35 -9.64 71.36 7.03
C ALA A 35 -9.95 70.10 7.87
N GLN A 36 -11.11 70.05 8.54
CA GLN A 36 -11.53 68.89 9.34
C GLN A 36 -11.91 67.70 8.45
N LEU A 37 -12.56 67.96 7.31
CA LEU A 37 -12.84 66.93 6.31
C LEU A 37 -11.55 66.41 5.65
N ALA A 38 -10.59 67.29 5.36
CA ALA A 38 -9.29 66.89 4.83
C ALA A 38 -8.53 66.00 5.82
N GLU A 39 -8.48 66.39 7.10
CA GLU A 39 -7.82 65.60 8.15
C GLU A 39 -8.50 64.23 8.35
N ALA A 40 -9.83 64.17 8.32
CA ALA A 40 -10.56 62.90 8.42
C ALA A 40 -10.29 61.96 7.23
N ARG A 41 -10.17 62.51 6.01
CA ARG A 41 -9.79 61.74 4.81
C ARG A 41 -8.35 61.22 4.87
N GLU A 42 -7.42 62.02 5.38
CA GLU A 42 -6.04 61.60 5.59
C GLU A 42 -5.97 60.49 6.64
N ARG A 43 -6.72 60.60 7.74
CA ARG A 43 -6.82 59.56 8.78
C ARG A 43 -7.37 58.25 8.21
N LEU A 44 -8.43 58.30 7.40
CA LEU A 44 -8.96 57.12 6.71
C LEU A 44 -7.92 56.48 5.79
N THR A 45 -7.20 57.30 5.02
CA THR A 45 -6.15 56.81 4.11
C THR A 45 -5.02 56.13 4.88
N LEU A 46 -4.58 56.71 6.00
CA LEU A 46 -3.57 56.14 6.88
C LEU A 46 -4.05 54.84 7.51
N ALA A 47 -5.28 54.79 8.03
CA ALA A 47 -5.88 53.59 8.61
C ALA A 47 -5.94 52.44 7.59
N GLY A 48 -6.39 52.71 6.35
CA GLY A 48 -6.43 51.72 5.27
C GLY A 48 -5.06 51.24 4.79
N LEU A 49 -3.99 52.04 4.94
CA LEU A 49 -2.62 51.61 4.70
C LEU A 49 -2.10 50.69 5.82
N ILE A 50 -2.39 51.05 7.08
CA ILE A 50 -2.03 50.24 8.25
C ILE A 50 -2.74 48.88 8.20
N ALA A 51 -4.05 48.85 7.90
CA ALA A 51 -4.84 47.64 7.77
C ALA A 51 -4.28 46.71 6.68
N ARG A 52 -3.98 47.24 5.49
CA ARG A 52 -3.32 46.48 4.41
C ARG A 52 -1.95 45.93 4.82
N GLY A 53 -1.13 46.74 5.50
CA GLY A 53 0.17 46.32 5.99
C GLY A 53 0.10 45.24 7.08
N ARG A 54 -0.95 45.23 7.92
CA ARG A 54 -1.23 44.16 8.89
C ARG A 54 -1.68 42.88 8.17
N ALA A 55 -2.62 42.99 7.24
CA ALA A 55 -3.13 41.86 6.45
C ALA A 55 -2.03 41.17 5.65
N GLN A 56 -1.12 41.93 5.04
CA GLN A 56 -0.02 41.37 4.25
C GLN A 56 1.00 40.63 5.13
N ARG A 57 1.28 41.12 6.34
CA ARG A 57 2.13 40.42 7.32
C ARG A 57 1.48 39.13 7.81
N ALA A 58 0.21 39.18 8.19
CA ALA A 58 -0.54 37.99 8.59
C ALA A 58 -0.57 36.92 7.47
N ALA A 59 -0.78 37.33 6.23
CA ALA A 59 -0.73 36.42 5.08
C ALA A 59 0.66 35.82 4.85
N ALA A 60 1.73 36.60 5.05
CA ALA A 60 3.10 36.12 4.97
C ALA A 60 3.44 35.12 6.09
N ASP A 61 3.00 35.41 7.31
CA ASP A 61 3.19 34.54 8.48
C ASP A 61 2.44 33.21 8.31
N GLU A 62 1.19 33.25 7.81
CA GLU A 62 0.44 32.04 7.47
C GLU A 62 1.11 31.23 6.36
N ALA A 63 1.63 31.88 5.33
CA ALA A 63 2.33 31.21 4.24
C ALA A 63 3.61 30.53 4.76
N ALA A 64 4.37 31.20 5.63
CA ALA A 64 5.54 30.64 6.28
C ALA A 64 5.18 29.45 7.18
N ALA A 65 4.11 29.57 7.97
CA ALA A 65 3.61 28.49 8.83
C ALA A 65 3.17 27.27 8.01
N ARG A 66 2.43 27.48 6.91
CA ARG A 66 2.02 26.41 5.98
C ARG A 66 3.23 25.73 5.34
N SER A 67 4.22 26.50 4.89
CA SER A 67 5.44 25.95 4.30
C SER A 67 6.22 25.08 5.31
N SER A 68 6.33 25.54 6.56
CA SER A 68 6.96 24.78 7.64
C SER A 68 6.21 23.47 7.93
N ALA A 69 4.87 23.53 8.02
CA ALA A 69 4.03 22.35 8.23
C ALA A 69 4.16 21.33 7.08
N GLN A 70 4.22 21.81 5.83
CA GLN A 70 4.43 20.94 4.67
C GLN A 70 5.81 20.27 4.69
N ALA A 71 6.86 20.99 5.10
CA ALA A 71 8.19 20.41 5.24
C ALA A 71 8.23 19.33 6.32
N ALA A 72 7.63 19.57 7.48
CA ALA A 72 7.51 18.59 8.56
C ALA A 72 6.71 17.35 8.13
N ALA A 73 5.58 17.55 7.44
CA ALA A 73 4.76 16.47 6.91
C ALA A 73 5.53 15.60 5.89
N LYS A 74 6.34 16.21 5.02
CA LYS A 74 7.19 15.47 4.06
C LYS A 74 8.22 14.60 4.77
N VAL A 75 8.86 15.12 5.82
CA VAL A 75 9.84 14.36 6.62
C VAL A 75 9.16 13.18 7.31
N GLU A 76 8.02 13.41 7.95
CA GLU A 76 7.29 12.35 8.64
C GLU A 76 6.74 11.29 7.67
N ALA A 77 6.22 11.70 6.52
CA ALA A 77 5.80 10.77 5.47
C ALA A 77 6.98 9.95 4.93
N ALA A 78 8.16 10.55 4.75
CA ALA A 78 9.36 9.83 4.34
C ALA A 78 9.83 8.83 5.41
N ARG A 79 9.72 9.19 6.70
CA ARG A 79 10.01 8.29 7.82
C ARG A 79 9.06 7.08 7.83
N ILE A 80 7.76 7.32 7.74
CA ILE A 80 6.74 6.25 7.67
C ILE A 80 6.97 5.38 6.42
N ALA A 81 7.30 5.99 5.28
CA ALA A 81 7.59 5.25 4.04
C ALA A 81 8.86 4.39 4.16
N ALA A 82 9.90 4.87 4.85
CA ALA A 82 11.10 4.08 5.11
C ALA A 82 10.81 2.82 5.95
N ASP A 83 9.81 2.88 6.84
CA ASP A 83 9.35 1.73 7.63
C ASP A 83 8.52 0.73 6.80
N LEU A 84 8.04 1.11 5.60
CA LEU A 84 7.33 0.22 4.66
C LEU A 84 8.29 -0.57 3.75
N THR A 85 9.54 -0.12 3.61
CA THR A 85 10.59 -0.75 2.79
C THR A 85 10.88 -2.24 3.09
N PRO A 86 10.70 -2.79 4.31
CA PRO A 86 10.92 -4.22 4.56
C PRO A 86 9.95 -5.14 3.81
N PHE A 87 8.83 -4.62 3.31
CA PHE A 87 7.77 -5.45 2.77
C PHE A 87 8.11 -6.02 1.38
N ASP A 88 8.81 -5.26 0.53
CA ASP A 88 9.23 -5.73 -0.79
C ASP A 88 10.26 -6.86 -0.70
N ASP A 89 11.20 -6.76 0.25
CA ASP A 89 12.18 -7.80 0.52
C ASP A 89 11.50 -9.09 1.03
N VAL A 90 10.54 -8.97 1.95
CA VAL A 90 9.75 -10.10 2.44
C VAL A 90 8.94 -10.75 1.30
N ARG A 91 8.34 -9.95 0.42
CA ARG A 91 7.62 -10.45 -0.77
C ARG A 91 8.55 -11.24 -1.70
N GLN A 92 9.74 -10.72 -1.96
CA GLN A 92 10.75 -11.38 -2.80
C GLN A 92 11.21 -12.72 -2.19
N GLN A 93 11.47 -12.74 -0.88
CA GLN A 93 11.85 -13.95 -0.15
C GLN A 93 10.74 -15.00 -0.20
N LEU A 94 9.49 -14.60 0.03
CA LEU A 94 8.33 -15.51 -0.04
C LEU A 94 8.20 -16.14 -1.43
N SER A 95 8.27 -15.34 -2.49
CA SER A 95 8.23 -15.82 -3.87
C SER A 95 9.35 -16.83 -4.17
N THR A 96 10.55 -16.57 -3.66
CA THR A 96 11.71 -17.46 -3.84
C THR A 96 11.51 -18.79 -3.11
N ALA A 97 11.02 -18.74 -1.87
CA ALA A 97 10.75 -19.94 -1.08
C ALA A 97 9.67 -20.82 -1.71
N ILE A 98 8.59 -20.21 -2.23
CA ILE A 98 7.52 -20.94 -2.92
C ILE A 98 8.08 -21.64 -4.16
N GLN A 99 8.87 -20.93 -4.97
CA GLN A 99 9.47 -21.51 -6.16
C GLN A 99 10.38 -22.71 -5.81
N ALA A 100 11.18 -22.59 -4.75
CA ALA A 100 12.04 -23.67 -4.29
C ALA A 100 11.24 -24.92 -3.86
N VAL A 101 10.11 -24.73 -3.18
CA VAL A 101 9.22 -25.84 -2.79
C VAL A 101 8.60 -26.52 -4.02
N LEU A 102 8.18 -25.74 -5.02
CA LEU A 102 7.64 -26.29 -6.26
C LEU A 102 8.69 -27.10 -7.03
N THR A 103 9.91 -26.57 -7.16
CA THR A 103 11.02 -27.31 -7.79
C THR A 103 11.35 -28.59 -7.03
N ALA A 104 11.40 -28.56 -5.69
CA ALA A 104 11.63 -29.76 -4.90
C ALA A 104 10.51 -30.81 -5.06
N ALA A 105 9.26 -30.37 -5.26
CA ALA A 105 8.16 -31.27 -5.57
C ALA A 105 8.31 -31.92 -6.96
N ASP A 106 8.74 -31.15 -7.97
CA ASP A 106 9.03 -31.67 -9.31
C ASP A 106 10.16 -32.69 -9.29
N ASP A 107 11.28 -32.38 -8.63
CA ASP A 107 12.44 -33.28 -8.51
C ASP A 107 12.05 -34.60 -7.80
N ARG A 108 11.19 -34.51 -6.77
CA ARG A 108 10.65 -35.67 -6.09
C ARG A 108 9.77 -36.52 -7.02
N ASN A 109 8.86 -35.90 -7.76
CA ASN A 109 7.97 -36.59 -8.69
C ASN A 109 8.78 -37.30 -9.79
N ALA A 110 9.78 -36.63 -10.35
CA ALA A 110 10.70 -37.21 -11.33
C ALA A 110 11.45 -38.43 -10.78
N SER A 111 11.88 -38.37 -9.51
CA SER A 111 12.52 -39.50 -8.84
C SER A 111 11.57 -40.69 -8.66
N VAL A 112 10.31 -40.43 -8.28
CA VAL A 112 9.28 -41.46 -8.13
C VAL A 112 8.93 -42.10 -9.48
N GLU A 113 8.85 -41.31 -10.56
CA GLU A 113 8.67 -41.81 -11.93
C GLU A 113 9.88 -42.61 -12.43
N GLN A 114 11.11 -42.23 -12.02
CA GLN A 114 12.30 -43.01 -12.35
C GLN A 114 12.27 -44.38 -11.66
N ILE A 115 11.83 -44.46 -10.40
CA ILE A 115 11.63 -45.74 -9.70
C ILE A 115 10.58 -46.58 -10.44
N ARG A 116 9.46 -45.97 -10.85
CA ARG A 116 8.45 -46.65 -11.67
C ARG A 116 9.04 -47.26 -12.94
N ARG A 117 9.86 -46.50 -13.69
CA ARG A 117 10.52 -47.00 -14.90
C ARG A 117 11.44 -48.19 -14.63
N VAL A 118 12.14 -48.21 -13.49
CA VAL A 118 12.96 -49.35 -13.07
C VAL A 118 12.08 -50.58 -12.80
N PHE A 119 10.94 -50.40 -12.11
CA PHE A 119 9.99 -51.48 -11.86
C PHE A 119 9.37 -52.03 -13.15
N ASP A 120 9.01 -51.16 -14.09
CA ASP A 120 8.50 -51.56 -15.41
C ASP A 120 9.54 -52.36 -16.20
N ALA A 121 10.80 -51.92 -16.20
CA ALA A 121 11.89 -52.63 -16.87
C ALA A 121 12.18 -54.00 -16.22
N ALA A 122 11.93 -54.14 -14.91
CA ALA A 122 12.05 -55.40 -14.18
C ALA A 122 10.82 -56.31 -14.33
N GLY A 123 9.74 -55.85 -14.97
CA GLY A 123 8.49 -56.61 -15.13
C GLY A 123 7.68 -56.75 -13.86
N LEU A 124 7.86 -55.85 -12.88
CA LEU A 124 7.08 -55.87 -11.64
C LEU A 124 5.63 -55.47 -11.92
N PRO A 125 4.64 -56.26 -11.47
CA PRO A 125 3.25 -55.95 -11.69
C PRO A 125 2.84 -54.65 -10.99
N ALA A 126 1.98 -53.87 -11.65
CA ALA A 126 1.48 -52.60 -11.16
C ALA A 126 0.02 -52.77 -10.75
N PRO A 127 -0.31 -52.71 -9.45
CA PRO A 127 -1.69 -52.75 -9.01
C PRO A 127 -2.43 -51.51 -9.52
N ALA A 128 -3.57 -51.76 -10.19
CA ALA A 128 -4.45 -50.72 -10.70
C ALA A 128 -5.78 -50.76 -9.93
N PRO A 129 -6.32 -49.62 -9.49
CA PRO A 129 -7.53 -49.58 -8.66
C PRO A 129 -8.82 -49.90 -9.43
N TRP A 130 -8.72 -50.32 -10.69
CA TRP A 130 -9.86 -50.53 -11.60
C TRP A 130 -9.95 -52.01 -11.99
N GLY A 131 -11.09 -52.64 -11.70
CA GLY A 131 -11.41 -53.99 -12.20
C GLY A 131 -10.99 -55.17 -11.30
N GLN A 132 -10.36 -54.92 -10.16
CA GLN A 132 -10.02 -55.93 -9.14
C GLN A 132 -10.82 -55.70 -7.86
N VAL A 133 -11.15 -56.78 -7.13
CA VAL A 133 -11.86 -56.71 -5.84
C VAL A 133 -10.93 -56.19 -4.74
N ASP A 134 -9.66 -56.59 -4.80
CA ASP A 134 -8.55 -56.01 -4.04
C ASP A 134 -7.38 -55.72 -5.01
N PRO A 135 -6.96 -54.46 -5.19
CA PRO A 135 -5.79 -54.11 -6.00
C PRO A 135 -4.49 -54.77 -5.53
N MET A 136 -4.43 -55.25 -4.29
CA MET A 136 -3.25 -55.90 -3.73
C MET A 136 -3.18 -57.41 -4.01
N ASP A 137 -4.24 -58.02 -4.54
CA ASP A 137 -4.30 -59.45 -4.87
C ASP A 137 -3.72 -59.78 -6.27
N VAL A 138 -2.86 -58.91 -6.82
CA VAL A 138 -2.22 -59.14 -8.11
C VAL A 138 -1.23 -60.29 -8.01
N GLU A 139 -1.38 -61.31 -8.86
CA GLU A 139 -0.48 -62.45 -8.90
C GLU A 139 0.97 -61.99 -9.17
N GLY A 140 1.91 -62.44 -8.34
CA GLY A 140 3.33 -62.07 -8.45
C GLY A 140 3.67 -60.67 -7.95
N LEU A 141 2.74 -59.98 -7.26
CA LEU A 141 3.02 -58.70 -6.62
C LEU A 141 3.99 -58.86 -5.46
N ASP A 142 5.08 -58.09 -5.50
CA ASP A 142 5.91 -57.87 -4.33
C ASP A 142 5.28 -56.74 -3.49
N HIS A 143 4.68 -57.08 -2.36
CA HIS A 143 4.08 -56.10 -1.45
C HIS A 143 5.09 -55.10 -0.86
N GLN A 144 6.38 -55.39 -0.94
CA GLN A 144 7.44 -54.47 -0.55
C GLN A 144 7.87 -53.55 -1.71
N ASN A 145 7.69 -53.97 -2.96
CA ASN A 145 8.16 -53.28 -4.15
C ASN A 145 7.13 -53.26 -5.28
N TYR A 146 6.34 -52.20 -5.35
CA TYR A 146 5.35 -52.02 -6.42
C TYR A 146 5.07 -50.55 -6.72
N ALA A 147 4.45 -50.27 -7.86
CA ALA A 147 3.96 -48.94 -8.17
C ALA A 147 2.44 -48.91 -8.24
N TRP A 148 1.83 -47.98 -7.50
CA TRP A 148 0.39 -47.79 -7.48
C TRP A 148 -0.01 -46.69 -8.45
N LEU A 149 -0.85 -47.04 -9.41
CA LEU A 149 -1.42 -46.10 -10.38
C LEU A 149 -2.84 -45.69 -9.96
N VAL A 150 -3.28 -44.49 -10.32
CA VAL A 150 -4.69 -44.07 -10.22
C VAL A 150 -5.27 -43.96 -11.62
N GLN A 151 -6.16 -43.01 -11.87
CA GLN A 151 -6.95 -42.98 -13.09
C GLN A 151 -6.07 -42.63 -14.29
N GLY A 152 -6.13 -43.42 -15.36
CA GLY A 152 -5.45 -43.09 -16.62
C GLY A 152 -3.92 -43.00 -16.50
N ASP A 153 -3.30 -44.00 -15.87
CA ASP A 153 -1.83 -44.15 -15.76
C ASP A 153 -1.12 -43.09 -14.89
N ILE A 154 -1.88 -42.31 -14.14
CA ILE A 154 -1.32 -41.34 -13.20
C ILE A 154 -0.68 -42.09 -12.03
N LEU A 155 0.62 -41.95 -11.84
CA LEU A 155 1.34 -42.52 -10.70
C LEU A 155 0.93 -41.83 -9.39
N HIS A 156 0.55 -42.60 -8.38
CA HIS A 156 0.17 -42.07 -7.06
C HIS A 156 1.28 -42.26 -6.03
N HIS A 157 1.87 -43.45 -5.96
CA HIS A 157 3.06 -43.72 -5.17
C HIS A 157 3.81 -44.95 -5.67
N VAL A 158 5.05 -45.09 -5.22
CA VAL A 158 5.82 -46.34 -5.31
C VAL A 158 6.13 -46.85 -3.90
N MET A 159 6.09 -48.16 -3.72
CA MET A 159 6.61 -48.85 -2.55
C MET A 159 8.00 -49.36 -2.89
N VAL A 160 8.98 -49.06 -2.03
CA VAL A 160 10.35 -49.58 -2.13
C VAL A 160 10.72 -50.12 -0.76
N ASP A 161 11.05 -51.41 -0.67
CA ASP A 161 11.37 -52.11 0.59
C ASP A 161 10.34 -51.87 1.72
N GLY A 162 9.06 -51.80 1.37
CA GLY A 162 7.97 -51.57 2.33
C GLY A 162 7.75 -50.10 2.71
N GLN A 163 8.50 -49.16 2.13
CA GLN A 163 8.33 -47.73 2.35
C GLN A 163 7.60 -47.05 1.18
N ALA A 164 6.57 -46.26 1.50
CA ALA A 164 5.79 -45.53 0.51
C ALA A 164 6.45 -44.19 0.12
N HIS A 165 6.57 -43.96 -1.18
CA HIS A 165 7.05 -42.72 -1.78
C HIS A 165 5.95 -42.12 -2.66
N HIS A 166 5.18 -41.19 -2.09
CA HIS A 166 4.09 -40.52 -2.77
C HIS A 166 4.57 -39.44 -3.74
N THR A 167 3.88 -39.35 -4.87
CA THR A 167 3.92 -38.17 -5.74
C THR A 167 3.25 -37.00 -5.05
N VAL A 168 3.80 -35.81 -5.22
CA VAL A 168 3.16 -34.56 -4.81
C VAL A 168 2.13 -34.20 -5.88
N PRO A 169 0.83 -34.09 -5.53
CA PRO A 169 -0.19 -33.70 -6.49
C PRO A 169 0.13 -32.32 -7.07
N ASP A 170 -0.01 -32.15 -8.39
CA ASP A 170 0.18 -30.84 -9.01
C ASP A 170 -0.96 -29.89 -8.62
N ARG A 171 -0.77 -29.21 -7.49
CA ARG A 171 -1.64 -28.14 -7.00
C ARG A 171 -1.05 -26.76 -7.29
N ARG A 172 -0.12 -26.64 -8.25
CA ARG A 172 0.51 -25.35 -8.60
C ARG A 172 -0.52 -24.26 -8.80
N LYS A 173 -1.58 -24.55 -9.57
CA LYS A 173 -2.67 -23.61 -9.81
C LYS A 173 -3.37 -23.16 -8.53
N PHE A 174 -3.68 -24.09 -7.62
CA PHE A 174 -4.37 -23.79 -6.37
C PHE A 174 -3.48 -23.03 -5.37
N LEU A 175 -2.20 -23.38 -5.30
CA LEU A 175 -1.20 -22.67 -4.48
C LEU A 175 -0.99 -21.24 -5.00
N ILE A 176 -0.84 -21.07 -6.31
CA ILE A 176 -0.70 -19.76 -6.94
C ILE A 176 -1.95 -18.92 -6.73
N GLU A 177 -3.15 -19.48 -6.90
CA GLU A 177 -4.43 -18.79 -6.67
C GLU A 177 -4.59 -18.40 -5.20
N ALA A 178 -4.35 -19.31 -4.26
CA ALA A 178 -4.45 -19.04 -2.82
C ALA A 178 -3.44 -17.98 -2.35
N LEU A 179 -2.20 -18.04 -2.86
CA LEU A 179 -1.17 -17.04 -2.57
C LEU A 179 -1.46 -15.69 -3.22
N SER A 180 -1.95 -15.68 -4.45
CA SER A 180 -2.35 -14.45 -5.13
C SER A 180 -3.53 -13.78 -4.41
N ALA A 181 -4.50 -14.57 -3.95
CA ALA A 181 -5.62 -14.08 -3.14
C ALA A 181 -5.15 -13.53 -1.80
N ALA A 182 -4.29 -14.25 -1.07
CA ALA A 182 -3.72 -13.78 0.18
C ALA A 182 -2.92 -12.48 -0.01
N LEU A 183 -2.09 -12.38 -1.05
CA LEU A 183 -1.31 -11.18 -1.34
C LEU A 183 -2.20 -10.00 -1.74
N PHE A 184 -3.30 -10.25 -2.45
CA PHE A 184 -4.31 -9.23 -2.77
C PHE A 184 -5.03 -8.73 -1.52
N GLU A 185 -5.39 -9.61 -0.58
CA GLU A 185 -6.04 -9.23 0.70
C GLU A 185 -5.14 -8.37 1.59
N ILE A 186 -3.81 -8.51 1.50
CA ILE A 186 -2.85 -7.67 2.25
C ILE A 186 -2.61 -6.31 1.54
N GLY A 187 -3.39 -5.99 0.50
CA GLY A 187 -3.35 -4.69 -0.19
C GLY A 187 -2.33 -4.58 -1.32
N ILE A 188 -1.73 -5.71 -1.75
CA ILE A 188 -0.83 -5.76 -2.90
C ILE A 188 -1.70 -5.87 -4.16
N GLY A 189 -2.15 -4.74 -4.70
CA GLY A 189 -3.01 -4.66 -5.90
C GLY A 189 -2.37 -5.15 -7.21
N ARG A 190 -1.42 -6.09 -7.18
CA ARG A 190 -0.77 -6.68 -8.36
C ARG A 190 -0.64 -8.19 -8.20
N THR A 191 -1.16 -8.91 -9.19
CA THR A 191 -1.05 -10.36 -9.38
C THR A 191 0.41 -10.81 -9.32
N VAL A 192 0.71 -11.82 -8.51
CA VAL A 192 2.01 -12.50 -8.54
C VAL A 192 2.08 -13.34 -9.81
N THR A 193 2.83 -12.86 -10.79
CA THR A 193 3.16 -13.64 -11.97
C THR A 193 4.38 -14.50 -11.65
N ILE A 194 4.16 -15.78 -11.32
CA ILE A 194 5.25 -16.75 -11.32
C ILE A 194 5.55 -17.08 -12.79
N ALA A 195 6.80 -16.89 -13.21
CA ALA A 195 7.22 -17.18 -14.58
C ALA A 195 6.96 -18.67 -14.88
N GLN A 196 6.05 -18.93 -15.83
CA GLN A 196 5.86 -20.25 -16.39
C GLN A 196 7.04 -20.54 -17.32
N TYR A 197 7.83 -21.58 -17.00
CA TYR A 197 8.79 -22.19 -17.91
C TYR A 197 8.28 -23.57 -18.29
#